data_AF-A0A8T7JLJ2-F1
#
_entry.id   AF-A0A8T7JLJ2-F1
#
_cell.length_a   1.000
_cell.length_b   1.000
_cell.length_c   1.000
_cell.angle_alpha   90.00
_cell.angle_beta   90.00
_cell.angle_gamma   90.00
#
_symmetry.space_group_name_H-M   'P 1'
#
loop_
_entity.id
_entity.type
_entity.pdbx_description
1 polymer ?
#
loop_
_entity_poly.entity_id
_entity_poly.type
_entity_poly.pdbx_seq_one_letter_code
_entity_poly.pdbx_strand_id
1 'polypeptide(L)' 'MKCEFCSKPVFGKEGITVIGLGASHVECFEIERTTRRVFAGVSLNELDERGLTNLYEMVMTEMNARSEKYQDSSVEFF' A
#
# COMPACT_ATOMS: atom_id res chain seq x y z
N MET A 1 21.44 -11.17 -16.68
CA MET A 1 20.71 -10.32 -15.71
C MET A 1 19.62 -11.15 -15.02
N LYS A 2 19.57 -11.13 -13.68
CA LYS A 2 18.55 -11.83 -12.87
C LYS A 2 17.62 -10.78 -12.26
N CYS A 3 16.37 -11.16 -12.01
CA CYS A 3 15.39 -10.31 -11.36
C CYS A 3 15.71 -10.20 -9.87
N GLU A 4 15.82 -8.99 -9.33
CA GLU A 4 16.11 -8.76 -7.90
C GLU A 4 15.04 -9.35 -6.97
N PHE A 5 13.78 -9.42 -7.40
CA PHE A 5 12.67 -9.87 -6.54
C PHE A 5 12.40 -11.38 -6.59
N CYS A 6 12.71 -12.06 -7.72
CA CYS A 6 12.40 -13.49 -7.87
C CYS A 6 13.61 -14.35 -8.26
N SER A 7 14.81 -13.75 -8.41
CA SER A 7 16.07 -14.41 -8.79
C SER A 7 16.09 -15.16 -10.13
N LYS A 8 14.99 -15.12 -10.90
CA LYS A 8 14.87 -15.73 -12.24
C LYS A 8 15.49 -14.83 -13.31
N PRO A 9 15.92 -15.38 -14.46
CA PRO A 9 16.44 -14.57 -15.56
C PRO A 9 15.37 -13.58 -16.07
N VAL A 10 15.80 -12.33 -16.32
CA VAL A 10 14.94 -11.28 -16.91
C VAL A 10 14.89 -11.36 -18.44
N PHE A 11 15.82 -12.10 -19.03
CA PHE A 11 15.94 -12.26 -20.48
C PHE A 11 14.70 -12.95 -21.09
N GLY A 12 14.16 -12.39 -22.18
CA GLY A 12 12.98 -12.92 -22.88
C GLY A 12 11.61 -12.53 -22.29
N LYS A 13 11.59 -11.68 -21.24
CA LYS A 13 10.40 -11.04 -20.69
C LYS A 13 10.59 -9.52 -20.64
N GLU A 14 9.52 -8.76 -20.43
CA GLU A 14 9.61 -7.31 -20.21
C GLU A 14 10.42 -7.02 -18.94
N GLY A 15 11.69 -6.68 -19.16
CA GLY A 15 12.67 -6.39 -18.14
C GLY A 15 12.90 -4.90 -18.00
N ILE A 16 13.01 -4.44 -16.76
CA ILE A 16 13.36 -3.07 -16.43
C ILE A 16 14.61 -3.04 -15.56
N THR A 17 15.31 -1.91 -15.59
CA THR A 17 16.38 -1.63 -14.63
C THR A 17 15.85 -0.60 -13.64
N VAL A 18 15.78 -0.99 -12.37
CA VAL A 18 15.36 -0.13 -11.26
C VAL A 18 16.59 0.55 -10.70
N ILE A 19 16.59 1.89 -10.74
CA ILE A 19 17.70 2.70 -10.23
C ILE A 19 17.95 2.36 -8.75
N GLY A 20 19.17 2.00 -8.41
CA GLY A 20 19.58 1.67 -7.04
C GLY A 20 19.28 0.23 -6.57
N LEU A 21 18.55 -0.58 -7.35
CA LEU A 21 18.34 -2.00 -7.05
C LEU A 21 19.01 -2.93 -8.06
N GLY A 22 18.77 -2.71 -9.36
CA GLY A 22 19.25 -3.63 -10.40
C GLY A 22 18.17 -4.03 -11.39
N ALA A 23 18.31 -5.22 -11.98
CA ALA A 23 17.39 -5.69 -13.01
C ALA A 23 16.15 -6.36 -12.42
N SER A 24 14.97 -6.10 -12.98
CA SER A 24 13.71 -6.69 -12.52
C SER A 24 12.79 -7.02 -13.69
N HIS A 25 11.87 -7.98 -13.52
CA HIS A 25 10.66 -8.03 -14.35
C HIS A 25 9.75 -6.84 -14.02
N VAL A 26 9.02 -6.31 -15.01
CA VAL A 26 8.01 -5.25 -14.78
C VAL A 26 7.00 -5.70 -13.73
N GLU A 27 6.41 -6.88 -13.92
CA GLU A 27 5.40 -7.44 -13.00
C GLU A 27 5.94 -7.58 -11.57
N CYS A 28 7.16 -8.09 -11.40
CA CYS A 28 7.76 -8.24 -10.07
C CYS A 28 7.99 -6.89 -9.38
N PHE A 29 8.37 -5.86 -10.13
CA PHE A 29 8.56 -4.52 -9.58
C PHE A 29 7.23 -3.85 -9.22
N GLU A 30 6.20 -4.01 -10.04
CA GLU A 30 4.86 -3.48 -9.74
C GLU A 30 4.23 -4.20 -8.54
N ILE A 31 4.41 -5.52 -8.44
CA ILE A 31 4.01 -6.30 -7.27
C ILE A 31 4.76 -5.80 -6.04
N GLU A 32 6.08 -5.64 -6.08
CA GLU A 32 6.84 -5.11 -4.94
C GLU A 32 6.34 -3.70 -4.54
N ARG A 33 6.12 -2.82 -5.52
CA ARG A 33 5.65 -1.45 -5.29
C ARG A 33 4.24 -1.40 -4.71
N THR A 34 3.40 -2.37 -5.03
CA THR A 34 2.05 -2.54 -4.46
C THR A 34 2.10 -3.24 -3.09
N THR A 35 3.01 -4.19 -2.93
CA THR A 35 3.22 -4.98 -1.71
C THR A 35 3.84 -4.13 -0.62
N ARG A 36 4.70 -3.15 -0.97
CA ARG A 36 5.07 -2.04 -0.09
C ARG A 36 3.85 -1.16 0.12
N ARG A 37 2.95 -1.65 0.96
CA ARG A 37 1.79 -0.94 1.48
C ARG A 37 2.28 0.14 2.44
N VAL A 38 2.92 1.16 1.89
CA VAL A 38 3.35 2.34 2.63
C VAL A 38 2.27 3.38 2.47
N PHE A 39 1.53 3.66 3.55
CA PHE A 39 0.51 4.70 3.58
C PHE A 39 1.00 5.84 4.46
N ALA A 40 1.19 7.03 3.87
CA ALA A 40 1.63 8.23 4.60
C ALA A 40 2.86 8.02 5.51
N GLY A 41 3.83 7.21 5.05
CA GLY A 41 5.06 6.89 5.81
C GLY A 41 4.93 5.72 6.78
N VAL A 42 3.75 5.11 6.92
CA VAL A 42 3.54 3.88 7.70
C VAL A 42 3.67 2.68 6.77
N SER A 43 4.68 1.84 7.02
CA SER A 43 4.85 0.56 6.33
C SER A 43 3.93 -0.49 6.98
N LEU A 44 2.83 -0.86 6.32
CA LEU A 44 1.88 -1.84 6.87
C LEU A 44 2.50 -3.24 7.01
N ASN A 45 3.59 -3.52 6.29
CA ASN A 45 4.32 -4.79 6.40
C ASN A 45 5.21 -4.86 7.65
N GLU A 46 5.50 -3.73 8.28
CA GLU A 46 6.29 -3.65 9.51
C GLU A 46 5.42 -3.69 10.77
N LEU A 47 4.09 -3.60 10.62
CA LEU A 47 3.14 -3.73 11.71
C LEU A 47 2.92 -5.20 12.04
N ASP A 48 2.92 -5.51 13.34
CA ASP A 48 2.44 -6.80 13.84
C ASP A 48 0.90 -6.86 13.81
N GLU A 49 0.34 -8.03 14.10
CA GLU A 49 -1.12 -8.25 14.05
C GLU A 49 -1.87 -7.25 14.95
N ARG A 50 -1.31 -6.94 16.12
CA ARG A 50 -1.87 -5.94 17.04
C ARG A 50 -1.82 -4.53 16.46
N GLY A 51 -0.70 -4.14 15.86
CA GLY A 51 -0.55 -2.86 15.19
C GLY A 51 -1.52 -2.69 14.03
N LEU A 52 -1.74 -3.74 13.24
CA LEU A 52 -2.73 -3.77 12.17
C LEU A 52 -4.17 -3.61 12.70
N THR A 53 -4.55 -4.31 13.76
CA THR A 53 -5.87 -4.17 14.39
C THR A 53 -6.09 -2.76 14.92
N ASN A 54 -5.11 -2.18 15.63
CA ASN A 54 -5.21 -0.81 16.14
C ASN A 54 -5.35 0.21 15.01
N LEU A 55 -4.59 0.05 13.93
CA LEU A 55 -4.69 0.92 12.75
C LEU A 55 -6.08 0.83 12.11
N TYR A 56 -6.63 -0.39 12.01
CA TYR A 56 -7.98 -0.61 11.52
C TYR A 56 -9.03 0.11 12.39
N GLU A 57 -8.96 -0.03 13.71
CA GLU A 57 -9.88 0.64 14.64
C GLU A 57 -9.83 2.16 14.49
N MET A 58 -8.63 2.76 14.47
CA MET A 58 -8.47 4.20 14.29
C MET A 58 -9.09 4.70 12.98
N VAL A 59 -8.87 3.99 11.88
CA VAL A 59 -9.44 4.34 10.57
C VAL A 59 -10.96 4.26 10.60
N MET A 60 -11.53 3.19 11.19
CA MET A 60 -12.98 3.04 11.32
C MET A 60 -13.61 4.15 12.16
N THR A 61 -13.01 4.51 13.30
CA THR A 61 -13.47 5.61 14.14
C THR A 61 -13.49 6.94 13.39
N GLU A 62 -12.41 7.25 12.66
CA GLU A 62 -12.32 8.50 11.88
C GLU A 62 -13.34 8.52 10.72
N MET A 63 -13.53 7.39 10.03
CA MET A 63 -14.53 7.27 8.96
C MET A 63 -15.95 7.47 9.49
N ASN A 64 -16.26 6.89 10.66
CA ASN A 64 -17.55 7.06 11.30
C ASN A 64 -17.77 8.53 11.73
N ALA A 65 -16.79 9.16 12.38
CA ALA A 65 -16.86 10.55 12.80
C ALA A 65 -17.07 11.53 11.63
N ARG A 66 -16.47 11.25 10.47
CA ARG A 66 -16.68 12.04 9.24
C ARG A 66 -18.06 11.81 8.62
N SER A 67 -18.57 10.59 8.71
CA SER A 67 -19.90 10.24 8.21
C SER A 67 -20.99 10.89 9.05
N GLU A 68 -20.85 10.92 10.37
CA GLU A 68 -21.78 11.60 11.30
C GLU A 68 -21.83 13.11 11.06
N LYS A 69 -20.68 13.76 10.87
CA LYS A 69 -20.63 15.20 10.52
C LYS A 69 -21.36 15.51 9.20
N TYR A 70 -21.35 14.59 8.25
CA TYR A 70 -22.04 14.74 6.98
C TYR A 70 -23.57 14.60 7.11
N GLN A 71 -24.03 13.78 8.06
CA GLN A 71 -25.45 13.62 8.36
C GLN A 71 -25.99 14.81 9.18
N ASP A 72 -25.25 15.32 10.15
CA ASP A 72 -25.65 16.47 10.98
C ASP A 72 -25.84 17.76 10.15
N SER A 73 -25.00 17.97 9.13
CA SER A 73 -25.11 19.10 8.20
C SER A 73 -26.23 18.98 7.16
N SER A 74 -26.95 17.85 7.13
CA SER A 74 -28.09 17.63 6.23
C SER A 74 -29.46 17.85 6.91
N VAL A 75 -29.51 18.09 8.23
CA VAL A 75 -30.77 18.18 8.99
C VAL A 75 -31.18 19.63 9.32
N GLU A 76 -30.32 20.63 9.15
CA GLU A 76 -30.67 22.05 9.34
C GLU A 76 -31.03 22.77 8.02
N PHE A 77 -32.17 22.41 7.43
CA PHE A 77 -32.89 23.28 6.48
C PHE A 77 -34.40 22.95 6.51
N PHE A 78 -35.09 23.37 7.57
CA PHE A 78 -36.54 23.56 7.60
C PHE A 78 -36.92 24.76 8.46
#